data_AF-A0AAU1MYC9-F1
#
_entry.id   AF-A0AAU1MYC9-F1
#
_cell.length_a   1.000
_cell.length_b   1.000
_cell.length_c   1.000
_cell.angle_alpha   90.00
_cell.angle_beta   90.00
_cell.angle_gamma   90.00
#
_symmetry.space_group_name_H-M   'P 1'
#
loop_
_entity.id
_entity.type
_entity.pdbx_description
1 polymer ?
#
loop_
_entity_poly.entity_id
_entity_poly.type
_entity_poly.pdbx_seq_one_letter_code
_entity_poly.pdbx_strand_id
1 'polypeptide(L)'
;MEPFRLVVKPGEYDPATVEAALRRAWNACAAVACPKCRAKPGEYCRNRNGSIWFVAQFHKPRQEAANTLAITRLVGIGGLSWARCTGRITWSAQRIPTM
;
A
#
# COMPACT_ATOMS: atom_id res chain seq x y z
N MET A 1 -4.36 14.62 -7.62
CA MET A 1 -4.34 13.26 -8.20
C MET A 1 -3.86 12.31 -7.13
N GLU A 2 -4.70 11.38 -6.67
CA GLU A 2 -4.23 10.28 -5.83
C GLU A 2 -3.32 9.38 -6.68
N PRO A 3 -2.07 9.15 -6.28
CA PRO A 3 -1.12 8.42 -7.13
C PRO A 3 -1.49 6.94 -7.30
N PHE A 4 -2.46 6.42 -6.53
CA PHE A 4 -2.77 5.01 -6.45
C PHE A 4 -4.28 4.79 -6.34
N ARG A 5 -4.84 4.03 -7.28
CA ARG A 5 -6.23 3.59 -7.26
C ARG A 5 -6.28 2.16 -6.72
N LEU A 6 -7.14 1.92 -5.73
CA LEU A 6 -7.49 0.59 -5.28
C LEU A 6 -8.33 -0.07 -6.38
N VAL A 7 -7.72 -0.94 -7.19
CA VAL A 7 -8.42 -1.63 -8.28
C VAL A 7 -9.02 -2.92 -7.74
N VAL A 8 -10.35 -3.03 -7.78
CA VAL A 8 -11.12 -4.24 -7.45
C VAL A 8 -11.44 -4.98 -8.74
N LYS A 9 -11.13 -6.28 -8.81
CA LYS A 9 -11.65 -7.14 -9.88
C LYS A 9 -13.07 -7.57 -9.50
N PRO A 10 -14.03 -7.58 -10.45
CA PRO A 10 -15.32 -8.21 -10.19
C PRO A 10 -15.09 -9.69 -9.83
N GLY A 11 -15.71 -10.13 -8.74
CA GLY A 11 -15.57 -11.48 -8.19
C GLY A 11 -16.80 -11.84 -7.37
N GLU A 12 -16.70 -12.92 -6.60
CA GLU A 12 -17.79 -13.45 -5.76
C GLU A 12 -18.23 -12.49 -4.64
N TYR A 13 -17.35 -11.57 -4.24
CA TYR A 13 -17.61 -10.61 -3.16
C TYR A 13 -18.14 -9.29 -3.70
N ASP A 14 -19.06 -8.70 -2.94
CA ASP A 14 -19.61 -7.36 -3.20
C ASP A 14 -18.47 -6.31 -3.32
N PRO A 15 -18.47 -5.47 -4.39
CA PRO A 15 -17.42 -4.48 -4.61
C PRO A 15 -17.20 -3.51 -3.45
N ALA A 16 -18.26 -3.09 -2.74
CA ALA A 16 -18.12 -2.17 -1.61
C ALA A 16 -17.44 -2.85 -0.41
N THR A 17 -17.73 -4.13 -0.19
CA THR A 17 -17.07 -4.96 0.82
C THR A 17 -15.57 -5.11 0.53
N VAL A 18 -15.21 -5.35 -0.73
CA VAL A 18 -13.80 -5.41 -1.15
C VAL A 18 -13.11 -4.06 -0.96
N GLU A 19 -13.76 -2.96 -1.35
CA GLU A 19 -13.22 -1.61 -1.17
C GLU A 19 -12.97 -1.30 0.32
N ALA A 20 -13.93 -1.62 1.19
CA ALA A 20 -13.78 -1.43 2.64
C ALA A 20 -12.60 -2.22 3.21
N ALA A 21 -12.40 -3.47 2.77
CA ALA A 21 -11.26 -4.28 3.19
C ALA A 21 -9.92 -3.70 2.70
N LEU A 22 -9.87 -3.18 1.46
CA LEU A 22 -8.69 -2.52 0.92
C LEU A 22 -8.37 -1.21 1.67
N ARG A 23 -9.38 -0.40 2.01
CA ARG A 23 -9.20 0.80 2.85
C ARG A 23 -8.65 0.47 4.23
N ARG A 24 -9.19 -0.58 4.87
CA ARG A 24 -8.66 -1.08 6.16
C ARG A 24 -7.19 -1.52 6.05
N ALA A 25 -6.85 -2.29 5.02
CA ALA A 25 -5.47 -2.72 4.79
C ALA A 25 -4.53 -1.54 4.47
N TRP A 26 -5.04 -0.52 3.77
CA TRP A 26 -4.30 0.70 3.46
C TRP A 26 -3.98 1.48 4.74
N ASN A 27 -4.99 1.73 5.58
CA ASN A 27 -4.85 2.44 6.84
C ASN A 27 -3.95 1.68 7.82
N ALA A 28 -4.04 0.35 7.87
CA ALA A 28 -3.12 -0.49 8.65
C ALA A 28 -1.67 -0.32 8.19
N CYS A 29 -1.41 -0.34 6.88
CA CYS A 29 -0.09 -0.04 6.33
C CYS A 29 0.38 1.37 6.68
N ALA A 30 -0.50 2.37 6.57
CA ALA A 30 -0.16 3.76 6.86
C ALA A 30 0.24 3.96 8.33
N ALA A 31 -0.37 3.25 9.26
CA ALA A 31 -0.11 3.36 10.70
C ALA A 31 1.24 2.77 11.16
N VAL A 32 1.85 1.88 10.37
CA VAL A 32 3.12 1.22 10.74
C VAL A 32 4.31 1.79 9.99
N ALA A 33 5.49 1.78 10.61
CA ALA A 33 6.75 2.11 9.93
C ALA A 33 7.15 0.99 8.96
N CYS A 34 7.85 1.32 7.86
CA CYS A 34 8.36 0.30 6.94
C CYS A 34 9.65 -0.34 7.49
N PRO A 35 9.70 -1.66 7.75
CA PRO A 35 10.93 -2.32 8.20
C PRO A 35 12.05 -2.26 7.14
N LYS A 36 11.67 -2.32 5.85
CA LYS A 36 12.61 -2.35 4.72
C LYS A 36 13.28 -1.01 4.44
N CYS A 37 12.49 0.06 4.29
CA CYS A 37 13.01 1.36 3.83
C CYS A 37 13.02 2.46 4.90
N ARG A 38 12.57 2.12 6.12
CA ARG A 38 12.48 2.99 7.29
C ARG A 38 11.60 4.23 7.12
N ALA A 39 10.75 4.27 6.10
CA ALA A 39 9.68 5.26 5.98
C ALA A 39 8.81 5.24 7.25
N LYS A 40 8.49 6.43 7.77
CA LYS A 40 7.75 6.57 9.01
C LYS A 40 6.26 6.24 8.82
N PRO A 41 5.50 6.02 9.91
CA PRO A 41 4.05 6.04 9.84
C PRO A 41 3.54 7.30 9.11
N GLY A 42 2.53 7.12 8.26
CA GLY A 42 1.95 8.16 7.43
C GLY A 42 2.77 8.59 6.21
N GLU A 43 3.95 8.03 5.96
CA GLU A 43 4.75 8.30 4.75
C GLU A 43 4.69 7.13 3.76
N TYR A 44 4.70 7.42 2.46
CA TYR A 44 4.85 6.39 1.45
C TYR A 44 6.21 5.69 1.55
N CYS A 45 6.26 4.43 1.15
CA CYS A 45 7.54 3.74 1.00
C CYS A 45 8.41 4.39 -0.10
N ARG A 46 9.72 4.15 -0.02
CA ARG A 46 10.68 4.61 -1.03
C ARG A 46 11.45 3.45 -1.62
N ASN A 47 11.58 3.43 -2.94
CA ASN A 47 12.45 2.50 -3.62
C ASN A 47 13.52 3.25 -4.41
N ARG A 48 14.73 2.69 -4.52
CA ARG A 48 15.83 3.29 -5.27
C ARG A 48 15.85 2.74 -6.68
N ASN A 49 15.97 3.61 -7.67
CA ASN A 49 16.32 3.22 -9.04
C ASN A 49 17.47 4.14 -9.50
N GLY A 50 18.66 3.56 -9.69
CA GLY A 50 19.88 4.33 -9.87
C GLY A 50 20.21 5.21 -8.66
N SER A 51 20.43 6.51 -8.89
CA SER A 51 20.68 7.51 -7.85
C SER A 51 19.42 8.13 -7.26
N ILE A 52 18.25 7.85 -7.84
CA ILE A 52 17.00 8.55 -7.51
C ILE A 52 16.10 7.65 -6.65
N TRP A 53 15.54 8.24 -5.58
CA TRP A 53 14.49 7.61 -4.79
C TRP A 53 13.13 7.93 -5.39
N PHE A 54 12.29 6.93 -5.50
CA PHE A 54 10.93 7.03 -6.03
C PHE A 54 9.91 6.54 -5.02
N VAL A 55 8.70 7.07 -5.13
CA VAL A 55 7.56 6.64 -4.32
C VAL A 55 7.16 5.22 -4.70
N ALA A 56 7.02 4.38 -3.67
CA ALA A 56 6.35 3.08 -3.73
C ALA A 56 5.21 3.12 -2.70
N GLN A 57 4.08 2.44 -2.93
CA GLN A 57 2.97 2.49 -1.97
C GLN A 57 3.41 1.84 -0.65
N PHE A 58 3.50 0.52 -0.65
CA PHE A 58 3.82 -0.27 0.53
C PHE A 58 4.65 -1.47 0.14
N HIS A 59 5.87 -1.56 0.65
CA HIS A 59 6.70 -2.76 0.48
C HIS A 59 6.07 -3.97 1.19
N LYS A 60 6.32 -5.17 0.67
CA LYS A 60 5.84 -6.43 1.27
C LYS A 60 6.14 -6.56 2.77
N PRO A 61 7.34 -6.22 3.30
CA PRO A 61 7.58 -6.27 4.74
C PRO A 61 6.72 -5.32 5.57
N ARG A 62 6.25 -4.20 4.99
CA ARG A 62 5.32 -3.30 5.69
C ARG A 62 3.90 -3.86 5.67
N GLN A 63 3.50 -4.48 4.56
CA GLN A 63 2.21 -5.17 4.44
C GLN A 63 2.11 -6.34 5.45
N GLU A 64 3.19 -7.10 5.60
CA GLU A 64 3.30 -8.17 6.60
C GLU A 64 3.24 -7.61 8.02
N ALA A 65 4.00 -6.55 8.33
CA ALA A 65 3.96 -5.90 9.64
C ALA A 65 2.58 -5.29 9.98
N ALA A 66 1.82 -4.84 8.97
CA ALA A 66 0.45 -4.37 9.10
C ALA A 66 -0.60 -5.49 9.06
N ASN A 67 -0.17 -6.75 8.93
CA ASN A 67 -1.03 -7.92 8.81
C ASN A 67 -2.11 -7.81 7.72
N THR A 68 -1.80 -7.16 6.59
CA THR A 68 -2.80 -6.88 5.56
C THR A 68 -3.42 -8.12 4.95
N LEU A 69 -2.68 -9.23 4.89
CA LEU A 69 -3.17 -10.49 4.34
C LEU A 69 -4.33 -11.05 5.16
N ALA A 70 -4.32 -10.89 6.49
CA ALA A 70 -5.43 -11.30 7.33
C ALA A 70 -6.70 -10.48 7.04
N ILE A 71 -6.54 -9.19 6.73
CA ILE A 71 -7.65 -8.29 6.36
C ILE A 71 -8.23 -8.68 5.00
N THR A 72 -7.37 -8.89 4.00
CA THR A 72 -7.80 -9.05 2.61
C THR A 72 -8.24 -10.46 2.26
N ARG A 73 -7.78 -11.48 3.00
CA ARG A 73 -8.24 -12.87 2.83
C ARG A 73 -9.73 -13.03 3.08
N LEU A 74 -10.31 -12.22 3.97
CA LEU A 74 -11.75 -12.22 4.27
C LEU A 74 -12.62 -11.87 3.06
N VAL A 75 -12.03 -11.27 2.02
CA VAL A 75 -12.70 -10.88 0.78
C VAL A 75 -12.07 -11.56 -0.45
N GLY A 76 -11.44 -12.73 -0.25
CA GLY A 76 -10.86 -13.53 -1.32
C GLY A 76 -9.55 -12.98 -1.92
N ILE A 77 -8.95 -11.94 -1.34
CA ILE A 77 -7.69 -11.36 -1.84
C ILE A 77 -6.50 -12.01 -1.12
N GLY A 78 -5.81 -12.89 -1.85
CA GLY A 78 -4.62 -13.61 -1.36
C GLY A 78 -3.31 -12.81 -1.43
N GLY A 79 -3.30 -11.60 -1.98
CA GLY A 79 -2.10 -10.77 -2.05
C GLY A 79 -2.33 -9.39 -2.67
N LEU A 80 -1.49 -8.42 -2.27
CA LEU A 80 -1.55 -7.04 -2.72
C LEU A 80 -0.34 -6.70 -3.58
N SER A 81 -0.58 -6.03 -4.71
CA SER A 81 0.48 -5.58 -5.64
C SER A 81 0.94 -4.14 -5.38
N TRP A 82 0.88 -3.68 -4.12
CA TRP A 82 1.22 -2.32 -3.70
C TRP A 82 2.73 -2.03 -3.65
N ALA A 83 3.57 -3.06 -3.69
CA ALA A 83 5.02 -2.88 -3.68
C ALA A 83 5.58 -2.33 -5.01
N ARG A 84 4.75 -2.16 -6.05
CA ARG A 84 5.18 -1.61 -7.33
C ARG A 84 5.57 -0.14 -7.17
N CYS A 85 6.82 0.15 -7.49
CA CYS A 85 7.31 1.52 -7.66
C CYS A 85 6.72 2.09 -8.94
N THR A 86 6.18 3.31 -8.90
CA THR A 86 5.67 3.94 -10.13
C THR A 86 6.79 4.55 -10.95
N GLY A 87 8.00 4.77 -10.40
CA GLY A 87 9.15 5.37 -11.08
C GLY A 87 8.89 6.79 -11.65
N ARG A 88 7.70 7.34 -11.41
CA ARG A 88 7.20 8.60 -11.97
C ARG A 88 7.26 9.75 -10.96
N ILE A 89 7.32 9.43 -9.67
CA ILE A 89 7.28 10.40 -8.59
C ILE A 89 8.52 10.19 -7.73
N THR A 90 9.40 11.19 -7.67
CA THR A 90 10.56 11.20 -6.79
C THR A 90 10.11 11.21 -5.34
N TRP A 91 10.81 10.48 -4.47
CA TRP A 91 10.46 10.42 -3.05
C TRP A 91 11.07 11.61 -2.30
N SER A 92 10.22 12.37 -1.61
CA SER A 92 10.56 13.49 -0.73
C SER A 92 9.71 13.45 0.55
N ALA A 93 9.58 12.26 1.15
CA ALA A 93 8.75 12.00 2.32
C ALA A 93 7.25 12.32 2.12
N GLN A 94 6.72 12.01 0.92
CA GLN A 94 5.30 12.20 0.64
C GLN A 94 4.42 11.45 1.64
N ARG A 95 3.38 12.14 2.09
CA ARG A 95 2.38 11.60 3.01
C ARG A 95 1.37 10.74 2.28
N ILE A 96 0.95 9.68 2.97
CA ILE A 96 -0.15 8.82 2.55
C ILE A 96 -1.45 9.57 2.84
N PRO A 97 -2.38 9.70 1.88
CA PRO A 97 -3.70 10.23 2.14
C PRO A 97 -4.46 9.28 3.07
N THR A 98 -5.15 9.83 4.06
CA THR A 98 -6.14 9.10 4.85
C THR A 98 -7.30 8.67 3.95
N MET A 99 -7.62 7.38 3.98
CA MET A 99 -8.73 6.78 3.22
C MET A 99 -9.81 6.22 4.13
#